data_AF-T0JBS8-F1
#
_entry.id   AF-T0JBS8-F1
#
_cell.length_a   1.000
_cell.length_b   1.000
_cell.length_c   1.000
_cell.angle_alpha   90.00
_cell.angle_beta   90.00
_cell.angle_gamma   90.00
#
_symmetry.space_group_name_H-M   'P 1'
#
loop_
_entity.id
_entity.type
_entity.pdbx_description
1 polymer ?
#
loop_
_entity_poly.entity_id
_entity_poly.type
_entity_poly.pdbx_seq_one_letter_code
_entity_poly.pdbx_strand_id
1 'polypeptide(L)'
;MYTFIQKLNRAEARFLAQVISQVEISDAKFKCYIINKRDFTSKLDFGEFLSKTLEVKEKDSVFFTSYFTTLEVQNDFYRVFISEKLKPYFANLNKNYDVDSLEALFAQEDKNAIVKKTKTVDANSDEFNLKIKRVVAFFDQERKKLQRNFIRKEYRNMDAEYMLRLHLKETNRTPEMFYDAIRWLFSNNPKAAFHRDYIMNIAKLIEHYNTLEHQAMHSKEALEFNEEAQTWANIYKKQGMDDAEIIEKLREAGFIK
;
A
#
# COMPACT_ATOMS: atom_id res chain seq x y z
N MET A 1 -24.28 24.03 -7.08
CA MET A 1 -23.86 22.62 -6.93
C MET A 1 -23.94 22.28 -5.46
N TYR A 2 -24.75 21.30 -5.08
CA TYR A 2 -24.93 20.96 -3.67
C TYR A 2 -23.65 20.29 -3.15
N THR A 3 -22.86 21.03 -2.36
CA THR A 3 -21.53 20.67 -1.84
C THR A 3 -21.53 19.43 -0.96
N PHE A 4 -22.69 18.94 -0.54
CA PHE A 4 -22.78 17.80 0.36
C PHE A 4 -22.63 16.45 -0.37
N ILE A 5 -23.06 16.32 -1.63
CA ILE A 5 -22.87 15.07 -2.42
C ILE A 5 -21.36 14.82 -2.65
N GLN A 6 -20.56 15.87 -2.77
CA GLN A 6 -19.11 15.78 -2.94
C GLN A 6 -18.36 15.19 -1.74
N LYS A 7 -19.00 15.14 -0.56
CA LYS A 7 -18.42 14.56 0.66
C LYS A 7 -18.74 13.06 0.82
N LEU A 8 -19.56 12.50 -0.07
CA LEU A 8 -19.96 11.10 -0.06
C LEU A 8 -19.07 10.26 -0.95
N ASN A 9 -18.72 9.06 -0.49
CA ASN A 9 -18.10 8.07 -1.34
C ASN A 9 -19.14 7.47 -2.31
N ARG A 10 -18.68 6.71 -3.32
CA ARG A 10 -19.55 6.17 -4.38
C ARG A 10 -20.71 5.31 -3.85
N ALA A 11 -20.46 4.49 -2.84
CA ALA A 11 -21.47 3.62 -2.26
C ALA A 11 -22.52 4.45 -1.51
N GLU A 12 -22.07 5.43 -0.72
CA GLU A 12 -22.92 6.36 0.02
C GLU A 12 -23.77 7.25 -0.91
N ALA A 13 -23.19 7.76 -1.99
CA ALA A 13 -23.89 8.59 -2.96
C ALA A 13 -24.99 7.80 -3.70
N ARG A 14 -24.69 6.55 -4.10
CA ARG A 14 -25.69 5.64 -4.70
C ARG A 14 -26.80 5.30 -3.72
N PHE A 15 -26.44 5.06 -2.47
CA PHE A 15 -27.42 4.78 -1.43
C PHE A 15 -28.34 5.98 -1.20
N LEU A 16 -27.76 7.18 -1.09
CA LEU A 16 -28.53 8.41 -0.93
C LEU A 16 -29.43 8.68 -2.14
N ALA A 17 -28.96 8.44 -3.37
CA ALA A 17 -29.77 8.58 -4.57
C ALA A 17 -30.99 7.64 -4.58
N GLN A 18 -30.81 6.37 -4.19
CA GLN A 18 -31.90 5.41 -4.06
C GLN A 18 -32.90 5.80 -2.95
N VAL A 19 -32.42 6.42 -1.88
CA VAL A 19 -33.29 6.98 -0.84
C VAL A 19 -34.08 8.18 -1.40
N ILE A 20 -33.43 9.09 -2.12
CA ILE A 20 -34.06 10.28 -2.71
C ILE A 20 -35.13 9.88 -3.75
N SER A 21 -34.89 8.87 -4.58
CA SER A 21 -35.87 8.41 -5.58
C SER A 21 -37.14 7.85 -4.93
N GLN A 22 -37.04 7.24 -3.75
CA GLN A 22 -38.21 6.76 -2.99
C GLN A 22 -38.97 7.89 -2.25
N VAL A 23 -38.34 9.05 -2.04
CA VAL A 23 -38.98 10.23 -1.41
C VAL A 23 -40.08 10.79 -2.31
N GLU A 24 -39.94 10.72 -3.64
CA GLU A 24 -40.95 11.23 -4.59
C GLU A 24 -42.16 10.29 -4.77
N ILE A 25 -41.96 8.98 -4.62
CA ILE A 25 -43.00 7.96 -4.80
C ILE A 25 -43.97 7.92 -3.59
N SER A 26 -43.51 8.36 -2.42
CA SER A 26 -44.28 8.36 -1.18
C SER A 26 -45.07 9.66 -1.01
N ASP A 27 -46.29 9.71 -1.54
CA ASP A 27 -47.17 10.87 -1.41
C ASP A 27 -47.75 11.09 0.01
N ALA A 28 -47.41 10.26 1.00
CA ALA A 28 -47.98 10.41 2.34
C ALA A 28 -47.15 9.74 3.44
N LYS A 29 -46.84 10.50 4.49
CA LYS A 29 -46.67 10.07 5.90
C LYS A 29 -45.58 9.05 6.26
N PHE A 30 -44.91 8.38 5.32
CA PHE A 30 -43.89 7.40 5.69
C PHE A 30 -42.62 8.11 6.19
N LYS A 31 -42.26 7.80 7.44
CA LYS A 31 -41.00 8.24 8.07
C LYS A 31 -39.82 7.32 7.69
N CYS A 32 -40.08 6.25 6.95
CA CYS A 32 -39.17 5.14 6.74
C CYS A 32 -39.14 4.74 5.26
N TYR A 33 -37.94 4.65 4.69
CA TYR A 33 -37.68 4.22 3.31
C TYR A 33 -36.94 2.88 3.33
N ILE A 34 -37.29 1.98 2.42
CA ILE A 34 -36.78 0.60 2.41
C ILE A 34 -35.87 0.42 1.20
N ILE A 35 -34.59 0.18 1.47
CA ILE A 35 -33.56 0.00 0.45
C ILE A 35 -33.11 -1.45 0.47
N ASN A 36 -33.25 -2.16 -0.66
CA ASN A 36 -32.88 -3.57 -0.72
C ASN A 36 -31.36 -3.72 -0.72
N LYS A 37 -30.83 -4.62 0.10
CA LYS A 37 -29.38 -4.88 0.15
C LYS A 37 -28.83 -5.42 -1.15
N ARG A 38 -29.65 -6.15 -1.92
CA ARG A 38 -29.26 -6.76 -3.20
C ARG A 38 -28.88 -5.72 -4.26
N ASP A 39 -29.38 -4.51 -4.13
CA ASP A 39 -29.10 -3.41 -5.05
C ASP A 39 -27.69 -2.82 -4.83
N PHE A 40 -26.98 -3.25 -3.79
CA PHE A 40 -25.64 -2.78 -3.42
C PHE A 40 -24.63 -3.93 -3.44
N THR A 41 -23.74 -3.92 -4.43
CA THR A 41 -22.64 -4.91 -4.53
C THR A 41 -21.45 -4.58 -3.63
N SER A 42 -21.33 -3.32 -3.19
CA SER A 42 -20.25 -2.83 -2.33
C SER A 42 -20.65 -2.83 -0.85
N LYS A 43 -19.76 -3.26 0.04
CA LYS A 43 -19.91 -3.05 1.50
C LYS A 43 -19.96 -1.55 1.77
N LEU A 44 -21.10 -1.07 2.27
CA LEU A 44 -21.26 0.31 2.70
C LEU A 44 -20.85 0.41 4.18
N ASP A 45 -19.88 1.26 4.49
CA ASP A 45 -19.53 1.56 5.88
C ASP A 45 -20.51 2.59 6.43
N PHE A 46 -21.55 2.07 7.09
CA PHE A 46 -22.59 2.91 7.67
C PHE A 46 -22.12 3.72 8.88
N GLY A 47 -21.05 3.29 9.57
CA GLY A 47 -20.52 4.04 10.71
C GLY A 47 -19.97 5.39 10.28
N GLU A 48 -19.15 5.39 9.23
CA GLU A 48 -18.65 6.63 8.63
C GLU A 48 -19.80 7.45 8.03
N PHE A 49 -20.70 6.81 7.28
CA PHE A 49 -21.77 7.52 6.58
C PHE A 49 -22.75 8.24 7.52
N LEU A 50 -23.15 7.60 8.63
CA LEU A 50 -24.05 8.20 9.62
C LEU A 50 -23.38 9.34 10.40
N SER A 51 -22.05 9.34 10.49
CA SER A 51 -21.28 10.40 11.16
C SER A 51 -21.16 11.68 10.32
N LYS A 52 -21.43 11.62 9.01
CA LYS A 52 -21.29 12.75 8.11
C LYS A 52 -22.40 13.78 8.33
N THR A 53 -21.98 15.02 8.53
CA THR A 53 -22.88 16.18 8.65
C THR A 53 -23.04 16.88 7.31
N LEU A 54 -24.30 17.20 7.01
CA LEU A 54 -24.77 17.93 5.85
C LEU A 54 -24.97 19.39 6.25
N GLU A 55 -24.32 20.28 5.50
CA GLU A 55 -24.49 21.72 5.63
C GLU A 55 -25.60 22.17 4.66
N VAL A 56 -26.68 22.73 5.21
CA VAL A 56 -27.80 23.29 4.45
C VAL A 56 -27.75 24.79 4.53
N LYS A 57 -27.73 25.45 3.37
CA LYS A 57 -27.80 26.90 3.25
C LYS A 57 -29.21 27.30 2.86
N GLU A 58 -29.90 27.98 3.77
CA GLU A 58 -31.11 28.74 3.49
C GLU A 58 -30.74 30.20 3.23
N LYS A 59 -31.67 30.98 2.64
CA LYS A 59 -31.42 32.36 2.19
C LYS A 59 -30.71 33.23 3.23
N ASP A 60 -31.02 33.05 4.52
CA ASP A 60 -30.48 33.85 5.63
C ASP A 60 -29.85 33.01 6.76
N SER A 61 -29.70 31.69 6.60
CA SER A 61 -29.14 30.84 7.65
C SER A 61 -28.41 29.61 7.12
N VAL A 62 -27.44 29.11 7.90
CA VAL A 62 -26.76 27.85 7.63
C VAL A 62 -27.01 26.92 8.82
N PHE A 63 -27.49 25.71 8.56
CA PHE A 63 -27.65 24.71 9.60
C PHE A 63 -26.99 23.39 9.21
N PHE A 64 -26.51 22.67 10.22
CA PHE A 64 -25.89 21.36 10.06
C PHE A 64 -26.85 20.28 10.53
N THR A 65 -26.99 19.21 9.76
CA THR A 65 -27.85 18.07 10.11
C THR A 65 -27.28 16.79 9.53
N SER A 66 -27.64 15.64 10.07
CA SER A 66 -27.24 14.35 9.50
C SER A 66 -28.10 14.00 8.29
N TYR A 67 -27.57 13.22 7.35
CA TYR A 67 -28.32 12.75 6.17
C TYR A 67 -29.58 11.95 6.56
N PHE A 68 -29.48 11.18 7.64
CA PHE A 68 -30.55 10.35 8.18
C PHE A 68 -30.67 10.57 9.69
N THR A 69 -31.89 10.48 10.21
CA THR A 69 -32.13 10.46 11.67
C THR A 69 -31.86 9.08 12.25
N THR A 70 -32.17 8.02 11.49
CA THR A 70 -31.95 6.64 11.92
C THR A 70 -31.73 5.76 10.70
N LEU A 71 -30.86 4.77 10.83
CA LEU A 71 -30.66 3.73 9.85
C LEU A 71 -30.68 2.39 10.56
N GLU A 72 -31.64 1.53 10.23
CA GLU A 72 -31.69 0.16 10.75
C GLU A 72 -31.24 -0.81 9.67
N VAL A 73 -30.32 -1.69 10.03
CA VAL A 73 -29.82 -2.74 9.15
C VAL A 73 -30.56 -4.03 9.48
N GLN A 74 -31.37 -4.55 8.54
CA GLN A 74 -32.02 -5.86 8.65
C GLN A 74 -31.41 -6.84 7.65
N ASN A 75 -31.72 -8.13 7.75
CA ASN A 75 -31.05 -9.18 6.97
C ASN A 75 -31.02 -8.87 5.46
N ASP A 76 -32.14 -8.44 4.89
CA ASP A 76 -32.28 -8.25 3.44
C ASP A 76 -32.47 -6.78 2.99
N PHE A 77 -32.68 -5.85 3.92
CA PHE A 77 -32.93 -4.45 3.59
C PHE A 77 -32.43 -3.48 4.66
N TYR A 78 -32.31 -2.22 4.25
CA TYR A 78 -32.05 -1.09 5.11
C TYR A 78 -33.35 -0.29 5.31
N ARG A 79 -33.63 0.08 6.56
CA ARG A 79 -34.68 1.06 6.88
C ARG A 79 -34.04 2.40 7.15
N VAL A 80 -34.39 3.38 6.34
CA VAL A 80 -33.81 4.72 6.37
C VAL A 80 -34.85 5.70 6.87
N PHE A 81 -34.53 6.44 7.91
CA PHE A 81 -35.38 7.51 8.44
C PHE A 81 -34.73 8.86 8.11
N ILE A 82 -35.49 9.74 7.47
CA ILE A 82 -35.02 11.06 7.06
C ILE A 82 -35.69 12.11 7.94
N SER A 83 -34.91 13.11 8.35
CA SER A 83 -35.43 14.27 9.07
C SER A 83 -36.52 14.98 8.24
N GLU A 84 -37.62 15.38 8.89
CA GLU A 84 -38.67 16.19 8.24
C GLU A 84 -38.11 17.49 7.63
N LYS A 85 -37.04 18.03 8.22
CA LYS A 85 -36.35 19.23 7.71
C LYS A 85 -35.61 18.99 6.38
N LEU A 86 -35.21 17.75 6.08
CA LEU A 86 -34.46 17.40 4.86
C LEU A 86 -35.34 16.92 3.71
N LYS A 87 -36.56 16.48 3.98
CA LYS A 87 -37.53 16.06 2.97
C LYS A 87 -37.72 17.07 1.81
N PRO A 88 -37.94 18.37 2.05
CA PRO A 88 -38.13 19.32 0.94
C PRO A 88 -36.86 19.48 0.08
N TYR A 89 -35.67 19.29 0.68
CA TYR A 89 -34.41 19.33 -0.05
C TYR A 89 -34.25 18.11 -0.95
N PHE A 90 -34.55 16.91 -0.45
CA PHE A 90 -34.48 15.68 -1.25
C PHE A 90 -35.53 15.64 -2.35
N ALA A 91 -36.75 16.12 -2.09
CA ALA A 91 -37.77 16.27 -3.13
C ALA A 91 -37.35 17.26 -4.23
N ASN A 92 -36.66 18.35 -3.89
CA ASN A 92 -36.16 19.31 -4.87
C ASN A 92 -34.92 18.79 -5.63
N LEU A 93 -34.09 17.94 -5.01
CA LEU A 93 -32.98 17.29 -5.69
C LEU A 93 -33.46 16.34 -6.79
N ASN A 94 -34.49 15.54 -6.53
CA ASN A 94 -35.02 14.59 -7.52
C ASN A 94 -35.55 15.31 -8.77
N LYS A 95 -36.18 16.48 -8.60
CA LYS A 95 -36.67 17.30 -9.71
C LYS A 95 -35.58 17.91 -10.59
N ASN A 96 -34.36 18.04 -10.06
CA ASN A 96 -33.24 18.68 -10.75
C ASN A 96 -32.13 17.69 -11.18
N TYR A 97 -32.23 16.43 -10.75
CA TYR A 97 -31.24 15.39 -11.05
C TYR A 97 -31.96 14.07 -11.30
N ASP A 98 -31.85 13.58 -12.53
CA ASP A 98 -32.13 12.20 -12.84
C ASP A 98 -31.04 11.33 -12.17
N VAL A 99 -31.42 10.21 -11.56
CA VAL A 99 -30.46 9.26 -10.96
C VAL A 99 -29.46 8.80 -12.03
N ASP A 100 -29.91 8.71 -13.28
CA ASP A 100 -29.08 8.39 -14.45
C ASP A 100 -28.06 9.51 -14.77
N SER A 101 -28.37 10.77 -14.45
CA SER A 101 -27.43 11.90 -14.61
C SER A 101 -26.33 11.89 -13.54
N LEU A 102 -26.62 11.40 -12.33
CA LEU A 102 -25.59 11.16 -11.31
C LEU A 102 -24.68 10.00 -11.72
N GLU A 103 -25.24 8.91 -12.26
CA GLU A 103 -24.45 7.80 -12.80
C GLU A 103 -23.56 8.25 -13.98
N ALA A 104 -24.06 9.12 -14.86
CA ALA A 104 -23.29 9.69 -15.97
C ALA A 104 -22.13 10.59 -15.49
N LEU A 105 -22.34 11.40 -14.46
CA LEU A 105 -21.28 12.19 -13.81
C LEU A 105 -20.21 11.30 -13.19
N PHE A 106 -20.60 10.23 -12.50
CA PHE A 106 -19.66 9.23 -11.97
C PHE A 106 -18.97 8.43 -13.08
N ALA A 107 -19.62 8.17 -14.22
CA ALA A 107 -19.02 7.51 -15.38
C ALA A 107 -17.97 8.39 -16.09
N GLN A 108 -18.18 9.72 -16.10
CA GLN A 108 -17.24 10.70 -16.65
C GLN A 108 -16.05 10.93 -15.71
N GLU A 109 -16.28 10.92 -14.39
CA GLU A 109 -15.21 10.83 -13.38
C GLU A 109 -14.47 9.48 -13.46
N ASP A 110 -15.16 8.36 -13.71
CA ASP A 110 -14.52 7.05 -13.94
C ASP A 110 -13.62 7.11 -15.18
N LYS A 111 -14.03 7.73 -16.30
CA LYS A 111 -13.13 7.91 -17.46
C LYS A 111 -11.90 8.76 -17.11
N ASN A 112 -12.07 9.85 -16.36
CA ASN A 112 -10.96 10.71 -15.94
C ASN A 112 -10.07 10.10 -14.84
N ALA A 113 -10.65 9.28 -13.95
CA ALA A 113 -9.98 8.56 -12.88
C ALA A 113 -9.32 7.28 -13.40
N ILE A 114 -9.88 6.62 -14.41
CA ILE A 114 -9.26 5.51 -15.15
C ILE A 114 -8.07 6.04 -15.94
N VAL A 115 -8.16 7.21 -16.61
CA VAL A 115 -7.02 7.84 -17.29
C VAL A 115 -5.94 8.32 -16.31
N LYS A 116 -6.31 8.76 -15.10
CA LYS A 116 -5.34 9.10 -14.03
C LYS A 116 -4.78 7.86 -13.30
N LYS A 117 -5.56 6.81 -13.08
CA LYS A 117 -5.12 5.53 -12.45
C LYS A 117 -4.31 4.67 -13.42
N THR A 118 -4.61 4.61 -14.70
CA THR A 118 -3.72 3.91 -15.67
C THR A 118 -2.36 4.60 -15.73
N LYS A 119 -2.30 5.94 -15.83
CA LYS A 119 -1.01 6.64 -15.77
C LYS A 119 -0.22 6.46 -14.46
N THR A 120 -0.85 6.26 -13.31
CA THR A 120 -0.14 6.10 -12.01
C THR A 120 0.11 4.64 -11.64
N VAL A 121 -0.73 3.70 -12.05
CA VAL A 121 -0.52 2.25 -11.89
C VAL A 121 0.48 1.75 -12.92
N ASP A 122 0.44 2.23 -14.17
CA ASP A 122 1.47 1.91 -15.17
C ASP A 122 2.79 2.58 -14.79
N ALA A 123 2.82 3.83 -14.30
CA ALA A 123 4.07 4.42 -13.80
C ALA A 123 4.67 3.66 -12.60
N ASN A 124 3.85 3.21 -11.62
CA ASN A 124 4.36 2.44 -10.48
C ASN A 124 4.72 0.99 -10.85
N SER A 125 3.96 0.35 -11.75
CA SER A 125 4.28 -0.96 -12.32
C SER A 125 5.56 -0.89 -13.14
N ASP A 126 5.69 0.12 -14.00
CA ASP A 126 6.84 0.34 -14.87
C ASP A 126 8.06 0.72 -14.04
N GLU A 127 7.92 1.58 -13.02
CA GLU A 127 9.00 1.90 -12.10
C GLU A 127 9.43 0.67 -11.30
N PHE A 128 8.50 -0.13 -10.78
CA PHE A 128 8.79 -1.37 -10.06
C PHE A 128 9.47 -2.41 -10.96
N ASN A 129 8.95 -2.61 -12.18
CA ASN A 129 9.56 -3.50 -13.18
C ASN A 129 10.94 -2.98 -13.62
N LEU A 130 11.11 -1.66 -13.74
CA LEU A 130 12.40 -1.04 -14.05
C LEU A 130 13.40 -1.25 -12.91
N LYS A 131 12.97 -1.17 -11.65
CA LYS A 131 13.81 -1.47 -10.48
C LYS A 131 14.25 -2.94 -10.48
N ILE A 132 13.35 -3.87 -10.77
CA ILE A 132 13.69 -5.30 -10.93
C ILE A 132 14.72 -5.50 -12.05
N LYS A 133 14.49 -4.90 -13.22
CA LYS A 133 15.45 -4.91 -14.34
C LYS A 133 16.82 -4.39 -13.92
N ARG A 134 16.88 -3.29 -13.17
CA ARG A 134 18.12 -2.73 -12.63
C ARG A 134 18.83 -3.68 -11.67
N VAL A 135 18.10 -4.33 -10.76
CA VAL A 135 18.68 -5.33 -9.83
C VAL A 135 19.31 -6.49 -10.60
N VAL A 136 18.59 -7.03 -11.57
CA VAL A 136 19.04 -8.15 -12.41
C VAL A 136 20.24 -7.75 -13.27
N ALA A 137 20.21 -6.57 -13.88
CA ALA A 137 21.32 -6.05 -14.68
C ALA A 137 22.56 -5.75 -13.83
N PHE A 138 22.38 -5.21 -12.62
CA PHE A 138 23.47 -4.94 -11.69
C PHE A 138 24.18 -6.23 -11.28
N PHE A 139 23.44 -7.27 -10.91
CA PHE A 139 24.00 -8.59 -10.61
C PHE A 139 24.86 -9.13 -11.77
N ASP A 140 24.34 -9.08 -13.00
CA ASP A 140 25.05 -9.58 -14.18
C ASP A 140 26.30 -8.77 -14.49
N GLN A 141 26.22 -7.44 -14.34
CA GLN A 141 27.35 -6.55 -14.57
C GLN A 141 28.48 -6.85 -13.59
N GLU A 142 28.19 -6.98 -12.30
CA GLU A 142 29.19 -7.34 -11.30
C GLU A 142 29.76 -8.74 -11.54
N ARG A 143 28.93 -9.70 -11.96
CA ARG A 143 29.41 -11.04 -12.34
C ARG A 143 30.37 -11.02 -13.51
N LYS A 144 30.05 -10.26 -14.56
CA LYS A 144 30.90 -10.15 -15.75
C LYS A 144 32.28 -9.55 -15.44
N LYS A 145 32.40 -8.72 -14.40
CA LYS A 145 33.71 -8.21 -13.95
C LYS A 145 34.61 -9.32 -13.41
N LEU A 146 34.03 -10.28 -12.69
CA LEU A 146 34.76 -11.44 -12.16
C LEU A 146 34.96 -12.55 -13.19
N GLN A 147 33.96 -12.78 -14.04
CA GLN A 147 33.94 -13.83 -15.05
C GLN A 147 33.50 -13.23 -16.39
N ARG A 148 34.46 -12.84 -17.25
CA ARG A 148 34.17 -12.13 -18.51
C ARG A 148 33.22 -12.89 -19.45
N ASN A 149 33.28 -14.22 -19.44
CA ASN A 149 32.41 -15.09 -20.26
C ASN A 149 31.16 -15.56 -19.50
N PHE A 150 30.74 -14.84 -18.46
CA PHE A 150 29.55 -15.20 -17.70
C PHE A 150 28.30 -15.14 -18.58
N ILE A 151 27.70 -16.32 -18.79
CA ILE A 151 26.35 -16.48 -19.32
C ILE A 151 25.50 -16.99 -18.16
N ARG A 152 24.41 -16.28 -17.86
CA ARG A 152 23.49 -16.65 -16.79
C ARG A 152 22.91 -18.05 -17.09
N LYS A 153 23.15 -19.01 -16.20
CA LYS A 153 22.44 -20.29 -16.24
C LYS A 153 21.07 -20.08 -15.62
N GLU A 154 20.06 -19.91 -16.47
CA GLU A 154 18.67 -19.82 -16.03
C GLU A 154 18.23 -21.10 -15.34
N TYR A 155 17.43 -20.95 -14.28
CA TYR A 155 16.85 -22.09 -13.59
C TYR A 155 15.55 -22.47 -14.29
N ARG A 156 15.48 -23.68 -14.85
CA ARG A 156 14.26 -24.24 -15.46
C ARG A 156 13.58 -23.30 -16.48
N ASN A 157 14.35 -22.67 -17.37
CA ASN A 157 13.86 -21.75 -18.41
C ASN A 157 13.06 -20.55 -17.89
N MET A 158 13.21 -20.19 -16.61
CA MET A 158 12.55 -19.02 -16.04
C MET A 158 13.50 -17.82 -16.05
N ASP A 159 12.99 -16.71 -16.58
CA ASP A 159 13.64 -15.41 -16.55
C ASP A 159 13.97 -14.99 -15.11
N ALA A 160 15.19 -14.51 -14.89
CA ALA A 160 15.63 -13.96 -13.62
C ALA A 160 14.74 -12.81 -13.13
N GLU A 161 14.23 -11.96 -14.04
CA GLU A 161 13.28 -10.92 -13.69
C GLU A 161 11.96 -11.50 -13.19
N TYR A 162 11.49 -12.57 -13.84
CA TYR A 162 10.25 -13.26 -13.45
C TYR A 162 10.37 -13.90 -12.06
N MET A 163 11.48 -14.60 -11.79
CA MET A 163 11.72 -15.21 -10.47
C MET A 163 11.80 -14.16 -9.36
N LEU A 164 12.47 -13.03 -9.63
CA LEU A 164 12.54 -11.94 -8.65
C LEU A 164 11.16 -11.30 -8.43
N ARG A 165 10.38 -11.07 -9.50
CA ARG A 165 8.98 -10.57 -9.38
C ARG A 165 8.12 -11.46 -8.51
N LEU A 166 8.17 -12.78 -8.73
CA LEU A 166 7.40 -13.75 -7.97
C LEU A 166 7.78 -13.71 -6.49
N HIS A 167 9.09 -13.75 -6.20
CA HIS A 167 9.58 -13.74 -4.83
C HIS A 167 9.21 -12.45 -4.07
N LEU A 168 9.37 -11.28 -4.69
CA LEU A 168 9.02 -10.01 -4.06
C LEU A 168 7.52 -9.95 -3.72
N LYS A 169 6.66 -10.51 -4.59
CA LYS A 169 5.22 -10.60 -4.36
C LYS A 169 4.87 -11.58 -3.23
N GLU A 170 5.59 -12.69 -3.10
CA GLU A 170 5.37 -13.69 -2.06
C GLU A 170 5.86 -13.25 -0.68
N THR A 171 6.93 -12.44 -0.63
CA THR A 171 7.62 -12.08 0.63
C THR A 171 7.41 -10.64 1.07
N ASN A 172 6.68 -9.82 0.30
CA ASN A 172 6.53 -8.37 0.51
C ASN A 172 7.87 -7.62 0.64
N ARG A 173 8.95 -8.17 0.06
CA ARG A 173 10.27 -7.53 0.01
C ARG A 173 10.34 -6.50 -1.12
N THR A 174 11.29 -5.59 -1.02
CA THR A 174 11.51 -4.57 -2.05
C THR A 174 12.73 -4.87 -2.93
N PRO A 175 12.74 -4.42 -4.20
CA PRO A 175 13.92 -4.53 -5.08
C PRO A 175 15.18 -3.90 -4.47
N GLU A 176 15.04 -2.82 -3.71
CA GLU A 176 16.15 -2.12 -3.05
C GLU A 176 16.88 -3.02 -2.04
N MET A 177 16.15 -3.86 -1.30
CA MET A 177 16.78 -4.78 -0.36
C MET A 177 17.61 -5.86 -1.08
N PHE A 178 17.21 -6.26 -2.30
CA PHE A 178 18.01 -7.14 -3.16
C PHE A 178 19.22 -6.43 -3.75
N TYR A 179 19.07 -5.16 -4.13
CA TYR A 179 20.18 -4.34 -4.58
C TYR A 179 21.28 -4.24 -3.52
N ASP A 180 20.91 -4.00 -2.27
CA ASP A 180 21.85 -3.94 -1.13
C ASP A 180 22.54 -5.29 -0.88
N ALA A 181 21.82 -6.40 -0.93
CA ALA A 181 22.40 -7.74 -0.80
C ALA A 181 23.42 -8.02 -1.93
N ILE A 182 23.14 -7.60 -3.16
CA ILE A 182 24.06 -7.73 -4.29
C ILE A 182 25.30 -6.84 -4.08
N ARG A 183 25.13 -5.60 -3.62
CA ARG A 183 26.26 -4.72 -3.29
C ARG A 183 27.18 -5.34 -2.24
N TRP A 184 26.60 -5.93 -1.19
CA TRP A 184 27.37 -6.65 -0.18
C TRP A 184 28.07 -7.87 -0.79
N LEU A 185 27.35 -8.68 -1.57
CA LEU A 185 27.88 -9.88 -2.22
C LEU A 185 29.09 -9.57 -3.10
N PHE A 186 29.11 -8.44 -3.79
CA PHE A 186 30.24 -8.01 -4.64
C PHE A 186 31.20 -7.01 -3.97
N SER A 187 31.09 -6.82 -2.66
CA SER A 187 32.04 -6.01 -1.88
C SER A 187 33.38 -6.72 -1.68
N ASN A 188 34.39 -5.98 -1.21
CA ASN A 188 35.69 -6.54 -0.84
C ASN A 188 35.67 -7.36 0.47
N ASN A 189 34.49 -7.63 1.06
CA ASN A 189 34.36 -8.41 2.28
C ASN A 189 34.79 -9.89 2.03
N PRO A 190 35.68 -10.47 2.86
CA PRO A 190 36.12 -11.86 2.72
C PRO A 190 34.98 -12.88 2.83
N LYS A 191 33.97 -12.60 3.67
CA LYS A 191 32.77 -13.45 3.76
C LYS A 191 31.99 -13.42 2.46
N ALA A 192 31.85 -12.24 1.85
CA ALA A 192 31.17 -12.10 0.57
C ALA A 192 31.87 -12.88 -0.55
N ALA A 193 33.20 -13.01 -0.52
CA ALA A 193 33.95 -13.83 -1.48
C ALA A 193 33.49 -15.30 -1.49
N PHE A 194 33.30 -15.90 -0.31
CA PHE A 194 32.78 -17.27 -0.20
C PHE A 194 31.36 -17.38 -0.80
N HIS A 195 30.48 -16.42 -0.52
CA HIS A 195 29.12 -16.40 -1.09
C HIS A 195 29.12 -16.21 -2.61
N ARG A 196 30.09 -15.49 -3.17
CA ARG A 196 30.25 -15.34 -4.62
C ARG A 196 30.61 -16.63 -5.34
N ASP A 197 31.13 -17.65 -4.69
CA ASP A 197 31.51 -18.86 -5.43
C ASP A 197 30.30 -19.72 -5.79
N TYR A 198 29.22 -19.67 -5.00
CA TYR A 198 28.04 -20.51 -5.21
C TYR A 198 26.76 -19.75 -5.58
N ILE A 199 26.68 -18.43 -5.34
CA ILE A 199 25.51 -17.62 -5.75
C ILE A 199 25.65 -17.20 -7.22
N MET A 200 25.54 -18.18 -8.11
CA MET A 200 25.86 -18.01 -9.54
C MET A 200 24.72 -17.41 -10.39
N ASN A 201 23.52 -17.30 -9.85
CA ASN A 201 22.36 -16.72 -10.52
C ASN A 201 21.36 -16.13 -9.50
N ILE A 202 20.34 -15.43 -10.01
CA ILE A 202 19.31 -14.79 -9.19
C ILE A 202 18.48 -15.81 -8.39
N ALA A 203 18.25 -17.04 -8.89
CA ALA A 203 17.57 -18.08 -8.10
C ALA A 203 18.35 -18.43 -6.83
N LYS A 204 19.66 -18.64 -6.95
CA LYS A 204 20.53 -18.89 -5.79
C LYS A 204 20.63 -17.67 -4.87
N LEU A 205 20.58 -16.46 -5.43
CA LEU A 205 20.52 -15.23 -4.64
C LEU A 205 19.25 -15.20 -3.78
N ILE A 206 18.09 -15.55 -4.37
CA ILE A 206 16.80 -15.63 -3.68
C ILE A 206 16.82 -16.71 -2.59
N GLU A 207 17.32 -17.91 -2.90
CA GLU A 207 17.43 -19.04 -1.96
C GLU A 207 18.25 -18.68 -0.72
N HIS A 208 19.34 -17.93 -0.91
CA HIS A 208 20.24 -17.53 0.16
C HIS A 208 20.01 -16.10 0.67
N TYR A 209 18.89 -15.47 0.27
CA TYR A 209 18.67 -14.05 0.53
C TYR A 209 18.66 -13.73 2.02
N ASN A 210 17.96 -14.52 2.86
CA ASN A 210 17.88 -14.27 4.31
C ASN A 210 19.28 -14.31 4.96
N THR A 211 20.14 -15.21 4.50
CA THR A 211 21.51 -15.32 4.98
C THR A 211 22.32 -14.09 4.55
N LEU A 212 22.19 -13.66 3.29
CA LEU A 212 22.87 -12.47 2.78
C LEU A 212 22.37 -11.18 3.45
N GLU A 213 21.07 -11.05 3.65
CA GLU A 213 20.41 -9.93 4.32
C GLU A 213 20.95 -9.78 5.75
N HIS A 214 21.00 -10.89 6.50
CA HIS A 214 21.60 -10.91 7.83
C HIS A 214 23.08 -10.48 7.77
N GLN A 215 23.89 -11.06 6.89
CA GLN A 215 25.31 -10.67 6.76
C GLN A 215 25.49 -9.22 6.28
N ALA A 216 24.59 -8.69 5.45
CA ALA A 216 24.62 -7.31 4.97
C ALA A 216 24.20 -6.31 6.06
N MET A 217 23.22 -6.65 6.92
CA MET A 217 22.87 -5.85 8.10
C MET A 217 24.02 -5.80 9.09
N HIS A 218 24.57 -6.96 9.47
CA HIS A 218 25.74 -7.04 10.34
C HIS A 218 26.98 -6.38 9.72
N SER A 219 27.08 -6.32 8.39
CA SER A 219 28.16 -5.59 7.72
C SER A 219 27.95 -4.08 7.69
N LYS A 220 26.69 -3.60 7.76
CA LYS A 220 26.39 -2.17 7.96
C LYS A 220 26.65 -1.77 9.42
N GLU A 221 26.36 -2.64 10.38
CA GLU A 221 26.75 -2.44 11.79
C GLU A 221 28.28 -2.59 11.98
N ALA A 222 28.92 -3.53 11.29
CA ALA A 222 30.38 -3.69 11.30
C ALA A 222 31.13 -2.56 10.57
N LEU A 223 30.45 -1.70 9.81
CA LEU A 223 31.04 -0.46 9.30
C LEU A 223 31.23 0.58 10.41
N GLU A 224 30.61 0.41 11.57
CA GLU A 224 30.88 1.21 12.78
C GLU A 224 31.86 0.53 13.76
N PHE A 225 32.24 -0.72 13.52
CA PHE A 225 33.36 -1.37 14.20
C PHE A 225 34.61 -1.28 13.31
N ASN A 226 35.46 -0.30 13.58
CA ASN A 226 36.81 -0.21 13.01
C ASN A 226 37.53 -1.58 13.17
N GLU A 227 38.39 -2.00 12.23
CA GLU A 227 39.09 -3.30 12.28
C GLU A 227 39.86 -3.51 13.61
N GLU A 228 40.27 -2.42 14.24
CA GLU A 228 40.83 -2.37 15.59
C GLU A 228 39.82 -2.76 16.69
N ALA A 229 38.57 -2.29 16.60
CA ALA A 229 37.49 -2.64 17.52
C ALA A 229 37.19 -4.14 17.50
N GLN A 230 37.18 -4.73 16.29
CA GLN A 230 36.97 -6.18 16.10
C GLN A 230 38.13 -6.99 16.70
N THR A 231 39.36 -6.50 16.56
CA THR A 231 40.55 -7.14 17.11
C THR A 231 40.51 -7.15 18.65
N TRP A 232 40.17 -6.01 19.26
CA TRP A 232 40.02 -5.90 20.71
C TRP A 232 38.84 -6.71 21.24
N ALA A 233 37.70 -6.72 20.55
CA ALA A 233 36.54 -7.56 20.91
C ALA A 233 36.93 -9.05 21.02
N ASN A 234 37.71 -9.55 20.05
CA ASN A 234 38.18 -10.93 20.04
C ASN A 234 39.18 -11.23 21.18
N ILE A 235 40.00 -10.24 21.57
CA ILE A 235 40.91 -10.37 22.72
C ILE A 235 40.10 -10.47 24.01
N TYR A 236 39.10 -9.60 24.20
CA TYR A 236 38.26 -9.62 25.41
C TYR A 236 37.37 -10.87 25.51
N LYS A 237 36.85 -11.39 24.39
CA LYS A 237 36.13 -12.68 24.37
C LYS A 237 37.03 -13.84 24.80
N LYS A 238 38.30 -13.86 24.40
CA LYS A 238 39.28 -14.87 24.84
C LYS A 238 39.64 -14.76 26.32
N GLN A 239 39.45 -13.58 26.92
CA GLN A 239 39.62 -13.34 28.34
C GLN A 239 38.36 -13.70 29.16
N GLY A 240 37.28 -14.14 28.51
CA GLY A 240 36.05 -14.59 29.16
C GLY A 240 35.10 -13.45 29.56
N MET A 241 35.26 -12.25 28.99
CA MET A 241 34.34 -11.14 29.23
C MET A 241 33.02 -11.35 28.49
N ASP A 242 31.93 -10.88 29.08
CA ASP A 242 30.60 -10.95 28.45
C ASP A 242 30.45 -9.90 27.34
N ASP A 243 29.61 -10.20 26.35
CA ASP A 243 29.46 -9.38 25.15
C ASP A 243 29.00 -7.94 25.48
N ALA A 244 28.24 -7.74 26.56
CA ALA A 244 27.84 -6.41 27.03
C ALA A 244 29.03 -5.59 27.58
N GLU A 245 29.91 -6.21 28.37
CA GLU A 245 31.10 -5.56 28.94
C GLU A 245 32.12 -5.21 27.85
N ILE A 246 32.24 -6.06 26.83
CA ILE A 246 33.12 -5.83 25.69
C ILE A 246 32.70 -4.58 24.91
N ILE A 247 31.40 -4.40 24.67
CA ILE A 247 30.88 -3.24 23.95
C ILE A 247 31.15 -1.95 24.75
N GLU A 248 30.98 -1.99 26.08
CA GLU A 248 31.26 -0.85 26.95
C GLU A 248 32.75 -0.48 26.94
N LYS A 249 33.64 -1.47 27.05
CA LYS A 249 35.10 -1.29 26.95
C LYS A 249 35.54 -0.68 25.62
N LEU A 250 34.92 -1.10 24.52
CA LEU A 250 35.23 -0.60 23.19
C LEU A 250 34.69 0.83 22.96
N ARG A 251 33.58 1.19 23.61
CA ARG A 251 33.05 2.57 23.61
C ARG A 251 33.91 3.51 24.46
N GLU A 252 34.33 3.06 25.66
CA GLU A 252 35.25 3.81 26.52
C GLU A 252 36.59 4.13 25.81
N ALA A 253 37.11 3.17 25.05
CA ALA A 253 38.35 3.32 24.31
C ALA A 253 38.18 4.09 22.98
N GLY A 254 36.97 4.54 22.65
CA GLY A 254 36.69 5.35 21.45
C GLY A 254 36.76 4.58 20.12
N PHE A 255 36.78 3.25 20.17
CA PHE A 255 36.77 2.38 18.99
C PHE A 255 35.38 2.24 18.36
N ILE A 256 34.35 2.58 19.12
CA ILE A 256 32.95 2.64 18.71
C ILE A 256 32.39 3.98 19.23
N LYS A 257 31.62 4.71 18.42
CA LYS A 257 30.98 5.98 18.82
C LYS A 257 29.61 5.76 19.45
#